data_AF-A0A954FVE4-F1
#
_entry.id   AF-A0A954FVE4-F1
#
_cell.length_a   1.000
_cell.length_b   1.000
_cell.length_c   1.000
_cell.angle_alpha   90.00
_cell.angle_beta   90.00
_cell.angle_gamma   90.00
#
_symmetry.space_group_name_H-M   'P 1'
#
loop_
_entity.id
_entity.type
_entity.pdbx_description
1 polymer ?
#
loop_
_entity_poly.entity_id
_entity_poly.type
_entity_poly.pdbx_seq_one_letter_code
_entity_poly.pdbx_strand_id
1 'polypeptide(L)'
;MKQYKKLLLKKLNEHGWELVAQDSDCDWWLEEYWTIRSTRANWGLELLVLFLVDPHYDGHLKHQGVWAVSVAHDMPIDRSDAERRLVLISIKSHFNQEVDILLDAINDYRNGDYQYGAYH
;
A
#
# COMPACT_ATOMS: atom_id res chain seq x y z
N MET A 1 11.67 -5.20 10.00
CA MET A 1 10.93 -5.04 8.71
C MET A 1 11.29 -6.18 7.75
N LYS A 2 10.28 -6.85 7.16
CA LYS A 2 10.44 -7.94 6.17
C LYS A 2 11.09 -7.45 4.86
N GLN A 3 11.64 -8.35 4.05
CA GLN A 3 12.35 -8.00 2.81
C GLN A 3 11.46 -7.24 1.80
N TYR A 4 10.21 -7.68 1.60
CA TYR A 4 9.29 -7.02 0.67
C TYR A 4 8.97 -5.58 1.09
N LYS A 5 8.80 -5.32 2.39
CA LYS A 5 8.62 -3.98 2.95
C LYS A 5 9.83 -3.09 2.69
N LYS A 6 11.05 -3.61 2.91
CA LYS A 6 12.29 -2.87 2.60
C LYS A 6 12.39 -2.50 1.12
N LEU A 7 12.02 -3.42 0.22
CA LEU A 7 11.99 -3.17 -1.22
C LEU A 7 10.97 -2.09 -1.59
N LEU A 8 9.75 -2.21 -1.07
CA LEU A 8 8.68 -1.23 -1.30
C LEU A 8 9.09 0.16 -0.82
N LEU A 9 9.61 0.28 0.41
CA LEU A 9 10.09 1.55 0.95
C LEU A 9 11.22 2.14 0.11
N LYS A 10 12.18 1.31 -0.34
CA LYS A 10 13.25 1.77 -1.23
C LYS A 10 12.69 2.36 -2.52
N LYS A 11 11.78 1.64 -3.20
CA LYS A 11 11.21 2.12 -4.47
C LYS A 11 10.31 3.35 -4.28
N LEU A 12 9.55 3.42 -3.19
CA LEU A 12 8.79 4.62 -2.82
C LEU A 12 9.69 5.85 -2.72
N ASN A 13 10.81 5.73 -2.00
CA ASN A 13 11.80 6.82 -1.88
C ASN A 13 12.40 7.20 -3.25
N GLU A 14 12.74 6.23 -4.09
CA GLU A 14 13.24 6.47 -5.46
C GLU A 14 12.20 7.20 -6.34
N HIS A 15 10.90 7.05 -6.05
CA HIS A 15 9.81 7.71 -6.75
C HIS A 15 9.29 8.98 -6.06
N GLY A 16 10.03 9.52 -5.09
CA GLY A 16 9.70 10.78 -4.42
C GLY A 16 8.55 10.67 -3.42
N TRP A 17 8.45 9.52 -2.74
CA TRP A 17 7.56 9.31 -1.60
C TRP A 17 8.40 9.02 -0.37
N GLU A 18 8.19 9.76 0.72
CA GLU A 18 8.85 9.50 2.00
C GLU A 18 7.87 8.85 3.00
N LEU A 19 8.37 7.96 3.85
CA LEU A 19 7.61 7.42 4.97
C LEU A 19 7.56 8.45 6.11
N VAL A 20 6.37 8.94 6.47
CA VAL A 20 6.21 9.94 7.55
C VAL A 20 5.71 9.32 8.86
N ALA A 21 4.90 8.27 8.79
CA ALA A 21 4.40 7.56 9.96
C ALA A 21 4.14 6.09 9.65
N GLN A 22 4.12 5.28 10.69
CA GLN A 22 3.78 3.86 10.64
C GLN A 22 2.97 3.53 11.89
N ASP A 23 1.86 2.82 11.73
CA ASP A 23 1.04 2.34 12.84
C ASP A 23 0.70 0.85 12.64
N SER A 24 0.69 0.11 13.74
CA SER A 24 0.40 -1.33 13.79
C SER A 24 -0.71 -1.69 14.79
N ASP A 25 -1.23 -0.70 15.53
CA ASP A 25 -2.42 -0.83 16.35
C ASP A 25 -3.67 -0.77 15.46
N CYS A 26 -3.86 -1.85 14.73
CA CYS A 26 -4.85 -1.98 13.67
C CYS A 26 -5.69 -3.23 13.87
N ASP A 27 -6.85 -3.24 13.22
CA ASP A 27 -7.76 -4.37 13.15
C ASP A 27 -7.09 -5.67 12.68
N TRP A 28 -7.80 -6.79 12.89
CA TRP A 28 -7.32 -8.14 12.55
C TRP A 28 -6.92 -8.32 11.07
N TRP A 29 -7.54 -7.57 10.17
CA TRP A 29 -7.33 -7.64 8.71
C TRP A 29 -6.16 -6.78 8.23
N LEU A 30 -5.61 -5.93 9.09
CA LEU A 30 -4.52 -5.00 8.77
C LEU A 30 -3.35 -5.26 9.71
N GLU A 31 -2.21 -5.66 9.16
CA GLU A 31 -1.04 -5.85 10.00
C GLU A 31 -0.46 -4.52 10.46
N GLU A 32 -0.28 -3.59 9.52
CA GLU A 32 0.14 -2.23 9.77
C GLU A 32 -0.25 -1.35 8.57
N TYR A 33 -0.17 -0.03 8.73
CA TYR A 33 -0.17 0.89 7.61
C TYR A 33 0.95 1.91 7.72
N TRP A 34 1.37 2.40 6.57
CA TRP A 34 2.34 3.48 6.44
C TRP A 34 1.65 4.72 5.90
N THR A 35 1.87 5.85 6.53
CA THR A 35 1.60 7.14 5.88
C THR A 35 2.84 7.53 5.08
N ILE A 36 2.66 7.68 3.77
CA ILE A 36 3.68 8.19 2.87
C ILE A 36 3.32 9.58 2.39
N ARG A 37 4.31 10.42 2.16
CA ARG A 37 4.13 11.80 1.70
C ARG A 37 4.92 12.06 0.45
N SER A 38 4.30 12.77 -0.49
CA SER A 38 4.97 13.20 -1.71
C SER A 38 6.02 14.27 -1.41
N THR A 39 7.26 14.01 -1.84
CA THR A 39 8.40 14.94 -1.79
C THR A 39 8.72 15.55 -3.16
N ARG A 40 7.85 15.37 -4.16
CA ARG A 40 7.95 16.01 -5.48
C ARG A 40 6.60 15.99 -6.16
N ALA A 41 6.21 17.07 -6.86
CA ALA A 41 4.89 17.20 -7.50
C ALA A 41 3.70 17.00 -6.53
N ASN A 42 2.76 17.94 -6.48
CA ASN A 42 1.71 17.97 -5.45
C ASN A 42 2.31 17.78 -4.03
N TRP A 43 3.28 18.63 -3.70
CA TRP A 43 4.09 18.51 -2.50
C TRP A 43 3.22 18.43 -1.24
N GLY A 44 3.46 17.44 -0.39
CA GLY A 44 2.69 17.25 0.83
C GLY A 44 1.43 16.39 0.68
N LEU A 45 1.11 15.88 -0.51
CA LEU A 45 0.08 14.86 -0.67
C LEU A 45 0.44 13.62 0.16
N GLU A 46 -0.48 13.16 1.01
CA GLU A 46 -0.32 11.97 1.83
C GLU A 46 -1.20 10.82 1.34
N LEU A 47 -0.66 9.61 1.42
CA LEU A 47 -1.35 8.36 1.11
C LEU A 47 -1.05 7.33 2.19
N LEU A 48 -1.95 6.36 2.33
CA LEU A 48 -1.82 5.23 3.24
C LEU A 48 -1.46 3.98 2.45
N VAL A 49 -0.33 3.36 2.75
CA VAL A 49 0.05 2.02 2.26
C VAL A 49 -0.34 0.99 3.31
N LEU A 50 -1.26 0.09 2.95
CA LEU A 50 -1.93 -0.85 3.85
C LEU A 50 -1.38 -2.27 3.64
N PHE A 51 -0.98 -2.95 4.70
CA PHE A 51 -0.48 -4.33 4.64
C PHE A 51 -1.58 -5.32 5.06
N LEU A 52 -2.30 -5.87 4.08
CA LEU A 52 -3.51 -6.66 4.30
C LEU A 52 -3.19 -8.11 4.67
N VAL A 53 -3.83 -8.60 5.73
CA VAL A 53 -3.75 -9.98 6.23
C VAL A 53 -4.74 -10.86 5.47
N ASP A 54 -4.32 -12.08 5.11
CA ASP A 54 -5.15 -13.07 4.40
C ASP A 54 -6.33 -13.44 5.32
N PRO A 55 -7.59 -13.32 4.87
CA PRO A 55 -8.73 -13.62 5.72
C PRO A 55 -8.79 -15.09 6.16
N HIS A 56 -8.06 -15.98 5.48
CA HIS A 56 -7.94 -17.39 5.87
C HIS A 56 -6.68 -17.68 6.69
N TYR A 57 -5.90 -16.65 7.08
CA TYR A 57 -4.74 -16.83 7.95
C TYR A 57 -5.19 -17.08 9.39
N ASP A 58 -4.83 -18.25 9.91
CA ASP A 58 -5.17 -18.75 11.24
C ASP A 58 -4.03 -18.60 12.27
N GLY A 59 -2.87 -18.09 11.83
CA GLY A 59 -1.71 -17.95 12.69
C GLY A 59 -1.80 -16.76 13.64
N HIS A 60 -0.99 -16.79 14.69
CA HIS A 60 -1.06 -15.82 15.78
C HIS A 60 -0.42 -14.46 15.44
N LEU A 61 0.44 -14.43 14.42
CA LEU A 61 1.28 -13.28 14.11
C LEU A 61 0.85 -12.67 12.77
N LYS A 62 0.08 -11.56 12.82
CA LYS A 62 -0.45 -10.84 11.63
C LYS A 62 0.57 -10.69 10.50
N HIS A 63 1.83 -10.37 10.85
CA HIS A 63 2.89 -10.13 9.87
C HIS A 63 3.21 -11.33 8.98
N GLN A 64 2.89 -12.56 9.40
CA GLN A 64 3.07 -13.77 8.59
C GLN A 64 1.89 -14.01 7.64
N GLY A 65 0.72 -13.46 7.95
CA GLY A 65 -0.48 -13.57 7.14
C GLY A 65 -0.61 -12.48 6.06
N VAL A 66 0.31 -11.52 5.97
CA VAL A 66 0.21 -10.46 4.95
C VAL A 66 0.31 -11.06 3.55
N TRP A 67 -0.73 -10.88 2.74
CA TRP A 67 -0.83 -11.43 1.39
C TRP A 67 -0.85 -10.37 0.29
N ALA A 68 -1.28 -9.15 0.62
CA ALA A 68 -1.45 -8.06 -0.33
C ALA A 68 -1.06 -6.70 0.29
N VAL A 69 -0.80 -5.74 -0.60
CA VAL A 69 -0.59 -4.34 -0.26
C VAL A 69 -1.61 -3.50 -1.02
N SER A 70 -2.30 -2.61 -0.31
CA SER A 70 -3.24 -1.65 -0.91
C SER A 70 -2.80 -0.21 -0.65
N VAL A 71 -3.26 0.74 -1.46
CA VAL A 71 -3.04 2.17 -1.21
C VAL A 71 -4.36 2.94 -1.17
N ALA A 72 -4.52 3.80 -0.17
CA ALA A 72 -5.71 4.61 0.05
C ALA A 72 -5.35 6.07 0.35
N HIS A 73 -6.29 7.01 0.17
CA HIS A 73 -6.13 8.41 0.57
C HIS A 73 -6.69 8.69 1.98
N ASP A 74 -7.53 7.80 2.48
CA ASP A 74 -8.13 7.79 3.82
C ASP A 74 -8.15 6.36 4.37
N MET A 75 -8.29 6.22 5.69
CA MET A 75 -8.31 4.93 6.35
C MET A 75 -9.59 4.15 5.96
N PRO A 76 -9.48 2.92 5.43
CA PRO A 76 -10.66 2.14 5.09
C PRO A 76 -11.53 1.79 6.29
N ILE A 77 -12.84 1.72 6.05
CA ILE A 77 -13.81 1.36 7.10
C ILE A 77 -13.77 -0.14 7.44
N ASP A 78 -13.35 -0.97 6.47
CA ASP A 78 -13.20 -2.41 6.62
C ASP A 78 -12.26 -3.01 5.55
N ARG A 79 -12.05 -4.33 5.62
CA ARG A 79 -11.24 -5.08 4.66
C ARG A 79 -11.73 -4.97 3.22
N SER A 80 -13.05 -5.06 3.00
CA SER A 80 -13.63 -5.05 1.65
C SER A 80 -13.47 -3.68 0.98
N ASP A 81 -13.54 -2.61 1.78
CA ASP A 81 -13.22 -1.26 1.36
C ASP A 81 -11.72 -1.12 1.06
N ALA A 82 -10.85 -1.64 1.93
CA ALA A 82 -9.39 -1.62 1.74
C ALA A 82 -8.93 -2.29 0.43
N GLU A 83 -9.59 -3.36 0.01
CA GLU A 83 -9.30 -4.09 -1.24
C GLU A 83 -9.73 -3.33 -2.51
N ARG A 84 -10.57 -2.30 -2.39
CA ARG A 84 -11.14 -1.53 -3.52
C ARG A 84 -10.58 -0.12 -3.64
N ARG A 85 -9.47 0.17 -2.96
CA ARG A 85 -8.82 1.49 -2.99
C ARG A 85 -7.98 1.67 -4.26
N LEU A 86 -7.03 2.61 -4.27
CA LEU A 86 -6.34 3.08 -5.47
C LEU A 86 -5.63 1.95 -6.23
N VAL A 87 -5.04 1.00 -5.52
CA VAL A 87 -4.38 -0.15 -6.12
C VAL A 87 -4.28 -1.25 -5.10
N LEU A 88 -4.38 -2.49 -5.54
CA LEU A 88 -4.17 -3.69 -4.74
C LEU A 88 -3.17 -4.58 -5.46
N ILE A 89 -2.08 -4.93 -4.78
CA ILE A 89 -1.04 -5.80 -5.34
C ILE A 89 -0.77 -7.01 -4.45
N SER A 90 -0.37 -8.12 -5.05
CA SER A 90 -0.11 -9.38 -4.33
C SER A 90 1.36 -9.52 -3.91
N ILE A 91 1.61 -10.13 -2.74
CA ILE A 91 2.97 -10.47 -2.27
C ILE A 91 3.43 -11.84 -2.78
N LYS A 92 2.50 -12.72 -3.22
CA LYS A 92 2.76 -14.16 -3.40
C LYS A 92 3.62 -14.52 -4.64
N SER A 93 3.71 -13.69 -5.67
CA SER A 93 4.65 -13.90 -6.79
C SER A 93 4.92 -12.60 -7.56
N HIS A 94 6.11 -12.46 -8.14
CA HIS A 94 6.54 -11.28 -8.92
C HIS A 94 6.40 -9.93 -8.21
N PHE A 95 6.51 -9.90 -6.87
CA PHE A 95 6.33 -8.69 -6.05
C PHE A 95 7.08 -7.46 -6.58
N ASN A 96 8.26 -7.63 -7.19
CA ASN A 96 8.98 -6.49 -7.76
C ASN A 96 8.21 -5.79 -8.91
N GLN A 97 7.56 -6.55 -9.79
CA GLN A 97 6.74 -6.06 -10.91
C GLN A 97 5.42 -5.48 -10.39
N GLU A 98 4.81 -6.17 -9.43
CA GLU A 98 3.63 -5.69 -8.71
C GLU A 98 3.86 -4.33 -8.05
N VAL A 99 5.03 -4.11 -7.45
CA VAL A 99 5.40 -2.80 -6.89
C VAL A 99 5.51 -1.73 -7.98
N ASP A 100 5.94 -2.07 -9.20
CA ASP A 100 5.97 -1.09 -10.30
C ASP A 100 4.54 -0.65 -10.66
N ILE A 101 3.58 -1.58 -10.72
CA ILE A 101 2.15 -1.27 -10.92
C ILE A 101 1.62 -0.35 -9.82
N LEU A 102 1.95 -0.65 -8.56
CA LEU A 102 1.56 0.20 -7.43
C LEU A 102 2.14 1.60 -7.56
N LEU A 103 3.42 1.73 -7.93
CA LEU A 103 4.08 3.01 -8.08
C LEU A 103 3.47 3.84 -9.20
N ASP A 104 3.19 3.23 -10.35
CA ASP A 104 2.54 3.90 -11.47
C ASP A 104 1.18 4.45 -11.03
N ALA A 105 0.34 3.62 -10.40
CA ALA A 105 -0.97 4.03 -9.91
C ALA A 105 -0.91 5.24 -8.94
N ILE A 106 -0.03 5.23 -7.94
CA ILE A 106 0.08 6.34 -6.99
C ILE A 106 0.74 7.58 -7.60
N ASN A 107 1.62 7.40 -8.60
CA ASN A 107 2.25 8.51 -9.30
C ASN A 107 1.25 9.21 -10.23
N ASP A 108 0.41 8.45 -10.94
CA ASP A 108 -0.70 8.98 -11.73
C ASP A 108 -1.69 9.72 -10.83
N TYR A 109 -1.99 9.16 -9.65
CA TYR A 109 -2.84 9.83 -8.66
C TYR A 109 -2.23 11.15 -8.18
N ARG A 110 -0.93 11.15 -7.87
CA ARG A 110 -0.20 12.37 -7.50
C ARG A 110 -0.23 13.44 -8.58
N ASN A 111 -0.17 13.04 -9.85
CA ASN A 111 -0.14 13.96 -10.99
C ASN A 111 -1.55 14.43 -11.42
N GLY A 112 -2.62 13.78 -10.94
CA GLY A 112 -3.99 14.06 -11.34
C GLY A 112 -4.43 13.30 -12.60
N ASP A 113 -3.66 12.32 -13.05
CA ASP A 113 -3.90 11.52 -14.25
C ASP A 113 -4.65 10.20 -13.95
N TYR A 114 -4.95 9.94 -12.68
CA TYR A 114 -5.58 8.71 -12.23
C TYR A 114 -7.06 8.64 -12.65
N GLN A 115 -7.37 7.73 -13.58
CA GLN A 115 -8.74 7.42 -13.97
C GLN A 115 -9.28 6.27 -13.12
N TYR A 116 -10.26 6.56 -12.27
CA TYR A 116 -10.95 5.57 -11.45
C TYR A 116 -11.65 4.53 -12.36
N GLY A 117 -11.22 3.26 -12.32
CA GLY A 117 -11.97 2.13 -12.90
C GLY A 117 -11.53 1.59 -14.28
N ALA A 118 -10.29 1.80 -14.72
CA ALA A 118 -9.80 1.26 -16.00
C ALA A 118 -9.10 -0.12 -15.88
N TYR A 119 -9.78 -1.13 -15.31
CA TYR A 119 -9.42 -2.54 -15.52
C TYR A 119 -10.71 -3.34 -15.70
N HIS A 120 -11.00 -3.70 -16.96
CA HIS A 120 -12.04 -4.64 -17.37
C HIS A 120 -11.49 -6.06 -17.42
#